data_AF-A0A202BRF1-F1
#
_entry.id   AF-A0A202BRF1-F1
#
_cell.length_a   1.000
_cell.length_b   1.000
_cell.length_c   1.000
_cell.angle_alpha   90.00
_cell.angle_beta   90.00
_cell.angle_gamma   90.00
#
_symmetry.space_group_name_H-M   'P 1'
#
loop_
_entity.id
_entity.type
_entity.pdbx_description
1 polymer ?
#
loop_
_entity_poly.entity_id
_entity_poly.type
_entity_poly.pdbx_seq_one_letter_code
_entity_poly.pdbx_strand_id
1 'polypeptide(L)'
;MQQFIKTGNGKLVDKYCIKAISIAVSERTQPSGGIETWILPKVNLTEKQKKQDLFNSTKWGKGADVEVVANFVYALTLLDSEKYKSTIEKAIKYITSEQKEQGYWESRWYYGKLYGTYVCLRLLNEFPTQYGAVKQKIKDFLIGFQNADGSFDENQYKNLSTSFAIFCMNLLEFPELEKMKNSAQQFLIEHQHENGSWKAENFIKPKAHEPYKSKTLTTAYALKALL
;
A
#
# COMPACT_ATOMS: atom_id res chain seq x y z
N MET A 1 -6.33 -11.60 -5.97
CA MET A 1 -5.83 -12.54 -4.94
C MET A 1 -6.44 -12.29 -3.57
N GLN A 2 -6.14 -11.16 -2.90
CA GLN A 2 -6.64 -10.88 -1.54
C GLN A 2 -8.16 -11.03 -1.38
N GLN A 3 -8.95 -10.52 -2.34
CA GLN A 3 -10.41 -10.66 -2.31
C GLN A 3 -10.86 -12.13 -2.33
N PHE A 4 -10.30 -12.94 -3.24
CA PHE A 4 -10.65 -14.36 -3.32
C PHE A 4 -10.33 -15.09 -2.01
N ILE A 5 -9.19 -14.79 -1.39
CA ILE A 5 -8.80 -15.39 -0.10
C ILE A 5 -9.81 -14.99 1.00
N LYS A 6 -10.08 -13.67 1.15
CA LYS A 6 -10.96 -13.15 2.21
C LYS A 6 -12.42 -13.58 2.07
N THR A 7 -12.87 -13.94 0.87
CA THR A 7 -14.23 -14.45 0.64
C THR A 7 -14.29 -15.99 0.59
N GLY A 8 -13.26 -16.71 1.05
CA GLY A 8 -13.24 -18.18 1.06
C GLY A 8 -13.09 -18.84 -0.32
N ASN A 9 -12.74 -18.08 -1.36
CA ASN A 9 -12.61 -18.52 -2.75
C ASN A 9 -11.15 -18.79 -3.17
N GLY A 10 -10.33 -19.31 -2.26
CA GLY A 10 -8.88 -19.55 -2.47
C GLY A 10 -8.55 -20.36 -3.73
N LYS A 11 -9.39 -21.34 -4.10
CA LYS A 11 -9.22 -22.15 -5.33
C LYS A 11 -9.17 -21.31 -6.62
N LEU A 12 -9.78 -20.12 -6.63
CA LEU A 12 -9.71 -19.21 -7.79
C LEU A 12 -8.33 -18.56 -7.94
N VAL A 13 -7.55 -18.49 -6.86
CA VAL A 13 -6.14 -18.05 -6.91
C VAL A 13 -5.31 -19.07 -7.70
N ASP A 14 -5.47 -20.36 -7.43
CA ASP A 14 -4.78 -21.40 -8.18
C ASP A 14 -5.15 -21.37 -9.66
N LYS A 15 -6.45 -21.22 -9.95
CA LYS A 15 -6.95 -21.20 -11.32
C LYS A 15 -6.45 -20.00 -12.13
N TYR A 16 -6.43 -18.80 -11.55
CA TYR A 16 -6.24 -17.57 -12.31
C TYR A 16 -4.94 -16.81 -12.00
N CYS A 17 -4.33 -17.03 -10.84
CA CYS A 17 -3.19 -16.24 -10.39
C CYS A 17 -1.89 -17.03 -10.33
N ILE A 18 -1.92 -18.37 -10.25
CA ILE A 18 -0.71 -19.17 -9.95
C ILE A 18 0.44 -18.94 -10.94
N LYS A 19 0.12 -18.81 -12.23
CA LYS A 19 1.13 -18.54 -13.27
C LYS A 19 1.82 -17.19 -13.05
N ALA A 20 1.04 -16.14 -12.75
CA ALA A 20 1.58 -14.81 -12.48
C ALA A 20 2.37 -14.78 -11.16
N ILE A 21 1.88 -15.46 -10.11
CA ILE A 21 2.60 -15.61 -8.84
C ILE A 21 3.95 -16.30 -9.08
N SER A 22 3.97 -17.39 -9.84
CA SER A 22 5.20 -18.11 -10.18
C SER A 22 6.19 -17.18 -10.85
N ILE A 23 5.79 -16.47 -11.92
CA ILE A 23 6.66 -15.53 -12.64
C ILE A 23 7.18 -14.43 -11.68
N ALA A 24 6.30 -13.86 -10.86
CA ALA A 24 6.67 -12.79 -9.94
C ALA A 24 7.74 -13.28 -8.94
N VAL A 25 7.49 -14.45 -8.33
CA VAL A 25 8.36 -15.04 -7.32
C VAL A 25 9.68 -15.53 -7.90
N SER A 26 9.66 -16.36 -8.95
CA SER A 26 10.85 -17.04 -9.45
C SER A 26 11.68 -16.20 -10.41
N GLU A 27 11.05 -15.28 -11.14
CA GLU A 27 11.74 -14.53 -12.21
C GLU A 27 11.89 -13.05 -11.89
N ARG A 28 10.94 -12.44 -11.16
CA ARG A 28 10.89 -10.98 -10.96
C ARG A 28 11.30 -10.51 -9.57
N THR A 29 11.66 -11.42 -8.68
CA THR A 29 12.30 -11.07 -7.41
C THR A 29 13.76 -10.69 -7.66
N GLN A 30 14.15 -9.51 -7.21
CA GLN A 30 15.51 -8.99 -7.28
C GLN A 30 16.36 -9.49 -6.10
N PRO A 31 17.70 -9.48 -6.20
CA PRO A 31 18.58 -9.87 -5.09
C PRO A 31 18.35 -9.06 -3.80
N SER A 32 17.92 -7.80 -3.93
CA SER A 32 17.55 -6.94 -2.79
C SER A 32 16.31 -7.42 -2.03
N GLY A 33 15.48 -8.27 -2.66
CA GLY A 33 14.16 -8.68 -2.17
C GLY A 33 12.99 -7.90 -2.78
N GLY A 34 13.26 -6.81 -3.50
CA GLY A 34 12.24 -6.10 -4.28
C GLY A 34 11.66 -7.00 -5.38
N ILE A 35 10.38 -6.86 -5.69
CA ILE A 35 9.70 -7.62 -6.74
C ILE A 35 9.23 -6.64 -7.81
N GLU A 36 9.59 -6.88 -9.07
CA GLU A 36 9.24 -5.95 -10.15
C GLU A 36 7.73 -5.81 -10.33
N THR A 37 7.28 -4.57 -10.54
CA THR A 37 5.86 -4.22 -10.73
C THR A 37 5.23 -4.93 -11.94
N TRP A 38 6.03 -5.18 -12.99
CA TRP A 38 5.56 -5.79 -14.23
C TRP A 38 5.85 -7.29 -14.29
N ILE A 39 4.79 -8.10 -14.17
CA ILE A 39 4.87 -9.57 -14.12
C ILE A 39 4.90 -10.17 -15.54
N LEU A 40 6.02 -10.00 -16.23
CA LEU A 40 6.29 -10.64 -17.52
C LEU A 40 7.27 -11.80 -17.35
N PRO A 41 7.20 -12.90 -18.13
CA PRO A 41 8.31 -13.85 -18.20
C PRO A 41 9.60 -13.14 -18.63
N LYS A 42 10.77 -13.56 -18.12
CA LYS A 42 12.09 -13.02 -18.51
C LYS A 42 12.51 -13.47 -19.90
N VAL A 43 12.09 -14.66 -20.30
CA VAL A 43 12.43 -15.29 -21.58
C VAL A 43 11.15 -15.75 -22.29
N ASN A 44 11.25 -16.04 -23.59
CA ASN A 44 10.15 -16.58 -24.40
C ASN A 44 8.88 -15.72 -24.39
N LEU A 45 9.04 -14.40 -24.45
CA LEU A 45 7.92 -13.46 -24.52
C LEU A 45 7.14 -13.64 -25.83
N THR A 46 5.82 -13.66 -25.72
CA THR A 46 4.93 -13.51 -26.89
C THR A 46 5.08 -12.12 -27.52
N GLU A 47 4.65 -11.95 -28.77
CA GLU A 47 4.70 -10.64 -29.44
C GLU A 47 3.95 -9.53 -28.66
N LYS A 48 2.83 -9.88 -28.01
CA LYS A 48 2.11 -8.94 -27.14
C LYS A 48 2.93 -8.56 -25.91
N GLN A 49 3.61 -9.53 -25.29
CA GLN A 49 4.46 -9.28 -24.12
C GLN A 49 5.73 -8.51 -24.48
N LYS A 50 6.31 -8.72 -25.66
CA LYS A 50 7.43 -7.90 -26.17
C LYS A 50 7.02 -6.44 -26.30
N LYS A 51 5.84 -6.18 -26.88
CA LYS A 51 5.26 -4.82 -26.94
C LYS A 51 5.04 -4.26 -25.53
N GLN A 52 4.46 -5.04 -24.63
CA GLN A 52 4.27 -4.61 -23.24
C GLN A 52 5.60 -4.27 -22.55
N ASP A 53 6.63 -5.09 -22.71
CA ASP A 53 7.95 -4.86 -22.12
C ASP A 53 8.60 -3.57 -22.65
N LEU A 54 8.42 -3.26 -23.94
CA LEU A 54 8.85 -2.00 -24.53
C LEU A 54 8.12 -0.80 -23.91
N PHE A 55 6.79 -0.87 -23.75
CA PHE A 55 6.03 0.19 -23.10
C PHE A 55 6.43 0.37 -21.63
N ASN A 56 6.58 -0.72 -20.89
CA ASN A 56 7.06 -0.70 -19.51
C ASN A 56 8.41 0.00 -19.43
N SER A 57 9.36 -0.37 -20.27
CA SER A 57 10.72 0.19 -20.25
C SER A 57 10.78 1.68 -20.63
N THR A 58 9.93 2.12 -21.55
CA THR A 58 10.03 3.45 -22.17
C THR A 58 9.06 4.48 -21.60
N LYS A 59 7.93 4.05 -21.04
CA LYS A 59 6.88 4.95 -20.52
C LYS A 59 6.73 4.88 -19.01
N TRP A 60 6.77 3.66 -18.46
CA TRP A 60 6.43 3.46 -17.05
C TRP A 60 7.60 3.06 -16.18
N GLY A 61 8.80 2.90 -16.73
CA GLY A 61 9.95 2.35 -16.01
C GLY A 61 9.79 0.88 -15.58
N LYS A 62 10.91 0.33 -15.15
CA LYS A 62 11.03 -1.02 -14.55
C LYS A 62 11.52 -0.90 -13.12
N GLY A 63 11.41 -1.99 -12.37
CA GLY A 63 11.87 -2.07 -10.99
C GLY A 63 10.74 -2.40 -10.02
N ALA A 64 11.13 -2.47 -8.76
CA ALA A 64 10.22 -2.68 -7.65
C ALA A 64 9.71 -1.34 -7.13
N ASP A 65 8.42 -1.25 -6.88
CA ASP A 65 7.79 -0.12 -6.20
C ASP A 65 7.30 -0.62 -4.84
N VAL A 66 7.77 -0.02 -3.74
CA VAL A 66 7.65 -0.59 -2.39
C VAL A 66 6.21 -0.88 -1.97
N GLU A 67 5.27 -0.01 -2.34
CA GLU A 67 3.84 -0.18 -2.05
C GLU A 67 3.20 -1.31 -2.87
N VAL A 68 3.73 -1.59 -4.06
CA VAL A 68 3.31 -2.72 -4.91
C VAL A 68 3.83 -4.02 -4.33
N VAL A 69 5.11 -4.05 -3.93
CA VAL A 69 5.73 -5.19 -3.25
C VAL A 69 4.97 -5.52 -1.96
N ALA A 70 4.71 -4.52 -1.11
CA ALA A 70 3.97 -4.72 0.14
C ALA A 70 2.58 -5.33 -0.07
N ASN A 71 1.82 -4.84 -1.06
CA ASN A 71 0.50 -5.40 -1.38
C ASN A 71 0.56 -6.83 -1.91
N PHE A 72 1.54 -7.16 -2.75
CA PHE A 72 1.71 -8.50 -3.29
C PHE A 72 2.13 -9.48 -2.21
N VAL A 73 3.13 -9.12 -1.40
CA VAL A 73 3.66 -9.96 -0.33
C VAL A 73 2.63 -10.17 0.77
N TYR A 74 1.87 -9.14 1.14
CA TYR A 74 0.73 -9.30 2.05
C TYR A 74 -0.27 -10.34 1.53
N ALA A 75 -0.53 -10.32 0.23
CA ALA A 75 -1.41 -11.31 -0.39
C ALA A 75 -0.80 -12.73 -0.39
N LEU A 76 0.53 -12.88 -0.50
CA LEU A 76 1.21 -14.17 -0.36
C LEU A 76 1.14 -14.68 1.08
N THR A 77 1.34 -13.81 2.08
CA THR A 77 1.18 -14.15 3.50
C THR A 77 -0.21 -14.69 3.79
N LEU A 78 -1.25 -14.04 3.25
CA LEU A 78 -2.64 -14.51 3.39
C LEU A 78 -2.93 -15.81 2.62
N LEU A 79 -2.18 -16.09 1.55
CA LEU A 79 -2.40 -17.27 0.72
C LEU A 79 -1.80 -18.52 1.36
N ASP A 80 -0.50 -18.46 1.67
CA ASP A 80 0.28 -19.57 2.25
C ASP A 80 1.65 -19.05 2.72
N SER A 81 1.73 -18.62 3.99
CA SER A 81 2.95 -18.01 4.54
C SER A 81 4.16 -18.94 4.54
N GLU A 82 3.96 -20.24 4.76
CA GLU A 82 5.05 -21.21 4.80
C GLU A 82 5.61 -21.49 3.39
N LYS A 83 4.73 -21.70 2.41
CA LYS A 83 5.14 -21.92 1.02
C LYS A 83 5.94 -20.75 0.45
N TYR A 84 5.58 -19.52 0.81
CA TYR A 84 6.23 -18.31 0.30
C TYR A 84 7.22 -17.67 1.28
N LYS A 85 7.57 -18.36 2.38
CA LYS A 85 8.38 -17.82 3.48
C LYS A 85 9.65 -17.10 3.02
N SER A 86 10.46 -17.74 2.18
CA SER A 86 11.72 -17.14 1.69
C SER A 86 11.50 -15.86 0.88
N THR A 87 10.43 -15.80 0.07
CA THR A 87 10.09 -14.60 -0.69
C THR A 87 9.59 -13.50 0.23
N ILE A 88 8.74 -13.84 1.21
CA ILE A 88 8.20 -12.91 2.19
C ILE A 88 9.33 -12.28 3.01
N GLU A 89 10.24 -13.08 3.56
CA GLU A 89 11.37 -12.59 4.37
C GLU A 89 12.29 -11.65 3.57
N LYS A 90 12.63 -12.01 2.33
CA LYS A 90 13.44 -11.15 1.45
C LYS A 90 12.71 -9.85 1.14
N ALA A 91 11.43 -9.92 0.81
CA ALA A 91 10.67 -8.73 0.46
C ALA A 91 10.44 -7.81 1.67
N ILE A 92 10.26 -8.36 2.88
CA ILE A 92 10.21 -7.55 4.09
C ILE A 92 11.56 -6.86 4.34
N LYS A 93 12.69 -7.55 4.14
CA LYS A 93 14.01 -6.90 4.23
C LYS A 93 14.11 -5.71 3.28
N TYR A 94 13.72 -5.88 2.01
CA TYR A 94 13.63 -4.79 1.04
C TYR A 94 12.71 -3.65 1.53
N ILE A 95 11.48 -3.97 1.96
CA ILE A 95 10.53 -2.97 2.44
C ILE A 95 11.12 -2.18 3.61
N THR A 96 11.72 -2.85 4.60
CA THR A 96 12.33 -2.16 5.74
C THR A 96 13.51 -1.28 5.34
N SER A 97 14.30 -1.66 4.32
CA SER A 97 15.39 -0.81 3.83
C SER A 97 14.91 0.41 3.04
N GLU A 98 13.71 0.36 2.45
CA GLU A 98 13.12 1.47 1.71
C GLU A 98 12.42 2.51 2.61
N GLN A 99 12.28 2.24 3.92
CA GLN A 99 11.71 3.21 4.84
C GLN A 99 12.57 4.49 4.87
N LYS A 100 11.96 5.65 4.64
CA LYS A 100 12.67 6.93 4.72
C LYS A 100 13.12 7.21 6.15
N GLU A 101 14.11 8.06 6.28
CA GLU A 101 14.60 8.51 7.60
C GLU A 101 13.47 9.10 8.45
N GLN A 102 12.58 9.87 7.79
CA GLN A 102 11.39 10.46 8.40
C GLN A 102 10.29 9.43 8.73
N GLY A 103 10.46 8.14 8.43
CA GLY A 103 9.60 7.05 8.89
C GLY A 103 8.52 6.57 7.91
N TYR A 104 8.22 7.31 6.85
CA TYR A 104 7.22 6.93 5.84
C TYR A 104 7.85 6.15 4.66
N TRP A 105 7.00 5.60 3.79
CA TRP A 105 7.40 5.06 2.49
C TRP A 105 6.87 5.92 1.35
N GLU A 106 7.77 6.33 0.46
CA GLU A 106 7.41 7.07 -0.75
C GLU A 106 6.68 6.14 -1.72
N SER A 107 5.50 6.55 -2.19
CA SER A 107 4.70 5.78 -3.15
C SER A 107 4.86 6.33 -4.55
N ARG A 108 5.20 5.45 -5.49
CA ARG A 108 5.31 5.85 -6.88
C ARG A 108 3.95 6.05 -7.53
N TRP A 109 3.02 5.14 -7.28
CA TRP A 109 1.74 5.09 -7.99
C TRP A 109 0.62 5.84 -7.28
N TYR A 110 0.85 6.30 -6.05
CA TYR A 110 -0.18 6.89 -5.21
C TYR A 110 0.23 8.27 -4.69
N TYR A 111 -0.75 9.16 -4.54
CA TYR A 111 -0.55 10.47 -3.94
C TYR A 111 -0.46 10.38 -2.41
N GLY A 112 0.29 11.33 -1.85
CA GLY A 112 0.56 11.41 -0.43
C GLY A 112 1.54 10.37 0.10
N LYS A 113 1.90 10.54 1.37
CA LYS A 113 2.90 9.69 2.06
C LYS A 113 2.28 8.49 2.77
N LEU A 114 0.95 8.50 2.94
CA LEU A 114 0.28 7.61 3.90
C LEU A 114 -0.25 6.31 3.29
N TYR A 115 -0.59 6.27 2.00
CA TYR A 115 -1.03 5.00 1.38
C TYR A 115 0.09 3.94 1.40
N GLY A 116 1.27 4.28 0.88
CA GLY A 116 2.43 3.38 0.89
C GLY A 116 2.81 2.95 2.30
N THR A 117 2.85 3.91 3.22
CA THR A 117 3.12 3.67 4.64
C THR A 117 2.12 2.70 5.25
N TYR A 118 0.82 2.90 5.01
CA TYR A 118 -0.22 2.00 5.49
C TYR A 118 -0.05 0.58 4.96
N VAL A 119 0.14 0.40 3.65
CA VAL A 119 0.22 -0.97 3.09
C VAL A 119 1.49 -1.70 3.52
N CYS A 120 2.60 -0.98 3.72
CA CYS A 120 3.83 -1.54 4.29
C CYS A 120 3.62 -1.94 5.75
N LEU A 121 3.09 -1.04 6.58
CA LEU A 121 2.79 -1.32 7.99
C LEU A 121 1.80 -2.48 8.15
N ARG A 122 0.76 -2.55 7.31
CA ARG A 122 -0.20 -3.66 7.30
C ARG A 122 0.48 -5.02 7.09
N LEU A 123 1.44 -5.10 6.16
CA LEU A 123 2.22 -6.33 5.98
C LEU A 123 3.06 -6.64 7.22
N LEU A 124 3.79 -5.65 7.74
CA LEU A 124 4.65 -5.85 8.92
C LEU A 124 3.84 -6.27 10.16
N ASN A 125 2.58 -5.87 10.25
CA ASN A 125 1.72 -6.24 11.37
C ASN A 125 1.29 -7.71 11.38
N GLU A 126 1.49 -8.46 10.29
CA GLU A 126 1.35 -9.92 10.28
C GLU A 126 2.51 -10.61 11.05
N PHE A 127 3.55 -9.85 11.43
CA PHE A 127 4.72 -10.31 12.18
C PHE A 127 4.96 -9.41 13.42
N PRO A 128 4.01 -9.40 14.38
CA PRO A 128 3.91 -8.35 15.39
C PRO A 128 5.09 -8.29 16.38
N THR A 129 5.78 -9.41 16.60
CA THR A 129 6.96 -9.50 17.47
C THR A 129 8.24 -8.96 16.82
N GLN A 130 8.15 -8.48 15.58
CA GLN A 130 9.26 -7.97 14.79
C GLN A 130 9.05 -6.49 14.43
N TYR A 131 10.11 -5.80 14.04
CA TYR A 131 10.07 -4.44 13.47
C TYR A 131 9.61 -3.30 14.39
N GLY A 132 9.79 -3.43 15.71
CA GLY A 132 9.46 -2.36 16.68
C GLY A 132 10.09 -0.99 16.33
N ALA A 133 11.36 -0.97 15.91
CA ALA A 133 12.05 0.27 15.49
C ALA A 133 11.40 0.92 14.25
N VAL A 134 10.93 0.10 13.30
CA VAL A 134 10.23 0.56 12.09
C VAL A 134 8.89 1.19 12.48
N LYS A 135 8.12 0.51 13.35
CA LYS A 135 6.84 1.00 13.89
C LYS A 135 7.01 2.31 14.67
N GLN A 136 8.07 2.41 15.47
CA GLN A 136 8.42 3.62 16.23
C GLN A 136 8.66 4.82 15.30
N LYS A 137 9.40 4.65 14.19
CA LYS A 137 9.58 5.72 13.20
C LYS A 137 8.26 6.17 12.55
N ILE A 138 7.33 5.24 12.30
CA ILE A 138 6.00 5.60 11.75
C ILE A 138 5.20 6.40 12.79
N LYS A 139 5.27 6.03 14.07
CA LYS A 139 4.65 6.80 15.15
C LYS A 139 5.17 8.25 15.15
N ASP A 140 6.49 8.41 15.14
CA ASP A 140 7.12 9.74 15.19
C ASP A 140 6.79 10.56 13.94
N PHE A 141 6.76 9.90 12.77
CA PHE A 141 6.26 10.49 11.53
C PHE A 141 4.84 11.02 11.67
N LEU A 142 3.90 10.20 12.15
CA LEU A 142 2.50 10.58 12.29
C LEU A 142 2.36 11.78 13.22
N ILE A 143 3.04 11.76 14.38
CA ILE A 143 3.04 12.86 15.36
C ILE A 143 3.48 14.17 14.71
N GLY A 144 4.58 14.14 13.95
CA GLY A 144 5.11 15.33 13.28
C GLY A 144 4.36 15.75 12.01
N PHE A 145 3.45 14.92 11.49
CA PHE A 145 2.80 15.12 10.19
C PHE A 145 1.33 15.50 10.28
N GLN A 146 0.71 15.44 11.47
CA GLN A 146 -0.67 15.86 11.67
C GLN A 146 -0.79 17.39 11.65
N ASN A 147 -1.78 17.91 10.91
CA ASN A 147 -2.11 19.33 10.89
C ASN A 147 -2.92 19.73 12.13
N ALA A 148 -3.00 21.04 12.41
CA ALA A 148 -3.73 21.57 13.56
C ALA A 148 -5.23 21.25 13.56
N ASP A 149 -5.83 21.05 12.39
CA ASP A 149 -7.24 20.65 12.24
C ASP A 149 -7.46 19.13 12.32
N GLY A 150 -6.45 18.35 12.74
CA GLY A 150 -6.52 16.90 12.90
C GLY A 150 -6.28 16.11 11.61
N SER A 151 -6.28 16.76 10.46
CA SER A 151 -6.03 16.11 9.17
C SER A 151 -4.57 15.73 8.94
N PHE A 152 -4.34 15.01 7.85
CA PHE A 152 -3.00 14.72 7.34
C PHE A 152 -2.84 15.17 5.88
N ASP A 153 -1.63 15.62 5.55
CA ASP A 153 -1.19 15.99 4.20
C ASP A 153 -1.86 17.27 3.64
N GLU A 154 -1.66 17.53 2.35
CA GLU A 154 -2.12 18.75 1.67
C GLU A 154 -3.58 18.68 1.16
N ASN A 155 -4.12 19.84 0.78
CA ASN A 155 -5.54 20.05 0.45
C ASN A 155 -6.12 19.15 -0.66
N GLN A 156 -5.30 18.60 -1.55
CA GLN A 156 -5.77 17.84 -2.73
C GLN A 156 -6.17 16.38 -2.42
N TYR A 157 -5.71 15.81 -1.30
CA TYR A 157 -5.95 14.40 -0.93
C TYR A 157 -5.99 14.20 0.60
N LYS A 158 -6.49 15.22 1.29
CA LYS A 158 -6.53 15.35 2.74
C LYS A 158 -7.44 14.32 3.41
N ASN A 159 -8.60 14.00 2.83
CA ASN A 159 -9.51 12.98 3.36
C ASN A 159 -8.91 11.57 3.24
N LEU A 160 -8.31 11.26 2.09
CA LEU A 160 -7.61 9.98 1.86
C LEU A 160 -6.42 9.82 2.80
N SER A 161 -5.55 10.83 2.87
CA SER A 161 -4.39 10.81 3.76
C SER A 161 -4.82 10.66 5.22
N THR A 162 -5.82 11.40 5.68
CA THR A 162 -6.36 11.27 7.04
C THR A 162 -6.92 9.87 7.30
N SER A 163 -7.63 9.28 6.33
CA SER A 163 -8.13 7.90 6.42
C SER A 163 -6.98 6.88 6.56
N PHE A 164 -5.92 7.02 5.76
CA PHE A 164 -4.76 6.13 5.83
C PHE A 164 -3.94 6.33 7.11
N ALA A 165 -3.86 7.55 7.65
CA ALA A 165 -3.25 7.79 8.95
C ALA A 165 -4.01 7.06 10.07
N ILE A 166 -5.36 7.12 10.07
CA ILE A 166 -6.18 6.36 11.02
C ILE A 166 -5.93 4.86 10.88
N PHE A 167 -5.81 4.32 9.65
CA PHE A 167 -5.46 2.91 9.49
C PHE A 167 -4.08 2.57 10.04
N CYS A 168 -3.10 3.46 9.90
CA CYS A 168 -1.78 3.26 10.53
C CYS A 168 -1.90 3.26 12.05
N MET A 169 -2.59 4.24 12.63
CA MET A 169 -2.80 4.33 14.08
C MET A 169 -3.52 3.09 14.64
N ASN A 170 -4.49 2.54 13.91
CA ASN A 170 -5.19 1.30 14.29
C ASN A 170 -4.29 0.05 14.28
N LEU A 171 -3.13 0.11 13.61
CA LEU A 171 -2.15 -0.99 13.55
C LEU A 171 -0.96 -0.77 14.50
N LEU A 172 -0.95 0.34 15.24
CA LEU A 172 0.14 0.72 16.13
C LEU A 172 -0.35 0.71 17.59
N GLU A 173 0.42 0.06 18.46
CA GLU A 173 0.10 -0.08 19.87
C GLU A 173 0.76 1.04 20.70
N PHE A 174 0.45 2.30 20.37
CA PHE A 174 0.99 3.48 21.06
C PHE A 174 -0.15 4.34 21.64
N PRO A 175 -0.29 4.43 22.98
CA PRO A 175 -1.38 5.17 23.61
C PRO A 175 -1.46 6.65 23.20
N GLU A 176 -0.34 7.28 22.89
CA GLU A 176 -0.27 8.70 22.51
C GLU A 176 -0.99 8.98 21.18
N LEU A 177 -1.14 7.97 20.32
CA LEU A 177 -1.83 8.10 19.03
C LEU A 177 -3.35 8.18 19.20
N GLU A 178 -3.91 7.84 20.37
CA GLU A 178 -5.37 7.78 20.55
C GLU A 178 -6.01 9.16 20.39
N LYS A 179 -5.42 10.20 21.01
CA LYS A 179 -5.91 11.57 20.89
C LYS A 179 -5.81 12.08 19.44
N MET A 180 -4.72 11.73 18.76
CA MET A 180 -4.50 12.10 17.35
C MET A 180 -5.50 11.43 16.42
N LYS A 181 -5.82 10.16 16.67
CA LYS A 181 -6.83 9.41 15.94
C LYS A 181 -8.20 10.06 16.10
N ASN A 182 -8.57 10.47 17.31
CA ASN A 182 -9.85 11.13 17.56
C ASN A 182 -9.97 12.46 16.81
N SER A 183 -8.92 13.30 16.78
CA SER A 183 -8.95 14.54 15.99
C SER A 183 -8.99 14.28 14.48
N ALA A 184 -8.31 13.23 14.00
CA ALA A 184 -8.37 12.80 12.60
C ALA A 184 -9.76 12.30 12.20
N GLN A 185 -10.44 11.56 13.08
CA GLN A 185 -11.82 11.12 12.86
C GLN A 185 -12.78 12.30 12.85
N GLN A 186 -12.61 13.24 13.78
CA GLN A 186 -13.40 14.47 13.84
C GLN A 186 -13.27 15.29 12.55
N PHE A 187 -12.05 15.44 12.02
CA PHE A 187 -11.81 16.07 10.73
C PHE A 187 -12.63 15.41 9.61
N LEU A 188 -12.62 14.07 9.52
CA LEU A 188 -13.40 13.37 8.49
C LEU A 188 -14.90 13.61 8.64
N ILE A 189 -15.43 13.58 9.87
CA ILE A 189 -16.85 13.85 10.15
C ILE A 189 -17.24 15.26 9.71
N GLU A 190 -16.44 16.27 10.05
CA GLU A 190 -16.70 17.67 9.70
C GLU A 190 -16.64 17.95 8.19
N HIS A 191 -15.92 17.11 7.44
CA HIS A 191 -15.78 17.22 5.99
C HIS A 191 -16.67 16.24 5.21
N GLN A 192 -17.56 15.52 5.90
CA GLN A 192 -18.57 14.70 5.26
C GLN A 192 -19.65 15.58 4.60
N HIS A 193 -20.00 15.29 3.36
CA HIS A 193 -21.13 15.95 2.69
C HIS A 193 -22.46 15.44 3.26
N GLU A 194 -23.54 16.21 3.11
CA GLU A 194 -24.88 15.85 3.59
C GLU A 194 -25.39 14.47 3.12
N ASN A 195 -24.97 14.03 1.93
CA ASN A 195 -25.30 12.70 1.39
C ASN A 195 -24.41 11.56 1.91
N GLY A 196 -23.63 11.80 2.96
CA GLY A 196 -22.77 10.82 3.61
C GLY A 196 -21.44 10.53 2.89
N SER A 197 -21.12 11.25 1.81
CA SER A 197 -19.92 11.03 1.00
C SER A 197 -18.82 12.07 1.27
N TRP A 198 -17.64 11.83 0.71
CA TRP A 198 -16.53 12.80 0.70
C TRP A 198 -16.20 13.21 -0.73
N LYS A 199 -15.56 14.38 -0.88
CA LYS A 199 -15.07 14.85 -2.18
C LYS A 199 -14.16 13.81 -2.85
N ALA A 200 -14.21 13.70 -4.18
CA ALA A 200 -13.28 12.85 -4.92
C ALA A 200 -11.87 13.47 -4.89
N GLU A 201 -10.90 12.71 -4.41
CA GLU A 201 -9.52 13.17 -4.23
C GLU A 201 -8.53 12.44 -5.13
N ASN A 202 -7.43 13.13 -5.48
CA ASN A 202 -6.35 12.57 -6.26
C ASN A 202 -5.76 11.36 -5.51
N PHE A 203 -5.80 10.19 -6.13
CA PHE A 203 -5.34 8.96 -5.47
C PHE A 203 -4.23 8.25 -6.23
N ILE A 204 -4.46 7.93 -7.50
CA ILE A 204 -3.48 7.20 -8.32
C ILE A 204 -2.81 8.17 -9.30
N LYS A 205 -1.52 7.97 -9.55
CA LYS A 205 -0.65 8.70 -10.48
C LYS A 205 -0.47 7.91 -11.80
N PRO A 206 -1.51 7.70 -12.63
CA PRO A 206 -1.37 6.91 -13.86
C PRO A 206 -0.52 7.64 -14.92
N LYS A 207 -0.56 8.97 -14.92
CA LYS A 207 0.21 9.87 -15.78
C LYS A 207 0.48 11.18 -15.02
N ALA A 208 1.55 11.87 -15.38
CA ALA A 208 1.82 13.20 -14.85
C ALA A 208 0.65 14.14 -15.16
N HIS A 209 0.22 14.90 -14.15
CA HIS A 209 -0.85 15.91 -14.25
C HIS A 209 -2.28 15.41 -14.57
N GLU A 210 -2.49 14.09 -14.72
CA GLU A 210 -3.81 13.46 -14.89
C GLU A 210 -4.08 12.46 -13.75
N PRO A 211 -4.34 12.95 -12.51
CA PRO A 211 -4.58 12.07 -11.38
C PRO A 211 -5.91 11.31 -11.55
N TYR A 212 -5.91 10.04 -11.21
CA TYR A 212 -7.16 9.31 -11.05
C TYR A 212 -7.75 9.59 -9.67
N LYS A 213 -9.03 9.96 -9.65
CA LYS A 213 -9.83 10.22 -8.44
C LYS A 213 -11.20 9.56 -8.57
N SER A 214 -11.76 9.14 -7.43
CA SER A 214 -13.10 8.56 -7.40
C SER A 214 -13.80 8.90 -6.08
N LYS A 215 -15.00 9.47 -6.18
CA LYS A 215 -15.84 9.81 -5.03
C LYS A 215 -16.16 8.57 -4.19
N THR A 216 -16.51 7.47 -4.86
CA THR A 216 -16.80 6.18 -4.22
C THR A 216 -15.58 5.66 -3.46
N LEU A 217 -14.38 5.77 -4.04
CA LEU A 217 -13.14 5.32 -3.41
C LEU A 217 -12.82 6.15 -2.16
N THR A 218 -12.85 7.49 -2.26
CA THR A 218 -12.60 8.35 -1.10
C THR A 218 -13.61 8.10 0.00
N THR A 219 -14.89 7.98 -0.36
CA THR A 219 -15.96 7.68 0.60
C THR A 219 -15.76 6.32 1.27
N ALA A 220 -15.38 5.27 0.53
CA ALA A 220 -15.16 3.95 1.10
C ALA A 220 -14.02 3.93 2.13
N TYR A 221 -12.92 4.64 1.87
CA TYR A 221 -11.82 4.73 2.83
C TYR A 221 -12.17 5.59 4.05
N ALA A 222 -12.85 6.72 3.86
CA ALA A 222 -13.30 7.56 4.96
C ALA A 222 -14.27 6.81 5.88
N LEU A 223 -15.27 6.13 5.31
CA LEU A 223 -16.18 5.28 6.09
C LEU A 223 -15.42 4.19 6.85
N LYS A 224 -14.50 3.49 6.19
CA LYS A 224 -13.71 2.45 6.86
C LYS A 224 -12.85 3.02 8.00
N ALA A 225 -12.40 4.27 7.93
CA ALA A 225 -11.62 4.92 8.98
C ALA A 225 -12.46 5.34 10.19
N LEU A 226 -13.78 5.44 10.01
CA LEU A 226 -14.74 5.78 11.06
C LEU A 226 -15.39 4.55 11.71
N LEU A 227 -15.08 3.34 11.22
CA LEU A 227 -15.47 2.05 11.83
C LEU A 227 -14.43 1.61 12.87
#